data_AF-A0A4R4T0B4-F1
#
_entry.id   AF-A0A4R4T0B4-F1
#
_cell.length_a   1.000
_cell.length_b   1.000
_cell.length_c   1.000
_cell.angle_alpha   90.00
_cell.angle_beta   90.00
_cell.angle_gamma   90.00
#
_symmetry.space_group_name_H-M   'P 1'
#
loop_
_entity.id
_entity.type
_entity.pdbx_description
1 polymer ?
#
loop_
_entity_poly.entity_id
_entity_poly.type
_entity_poly.pdbx_seq_one_letter_code
_entity_poly.pdbx_strand_id
1 'polypeptide(L)'
;MTGRGAYAKGVARREEIIATALRTLAERGYRNTSLRAIARELGLQPAHILHYFPSREKLLEAVVTAWDRRAWAAGVAAVGADEGILTLWPELVRHNTGVPGLVHLYTAFAAEAAAGGHPSREFFLGRFERVRGHLVDDIERRKAAGRYPPELDSARAAGSLIALSDGLQLQWLIDPRVDMVAELEQAIDALAVVHPLRGRS
;
A
#
# COMPACT_ATOMS: atom_id res chain seq x y z
N MET A 1 -24.75 -31.15 5.89
CA MET A 1 -23.53 -30.62 6.57
C MET A 1 -22.34 -30.45 5.60
N THR A 2 -22.54 -30.01 4.36
CA THR A 2 -21.49 -29.99 3.30
C THR A 2 -21.00 -28.59 2.89
N GLY A 3 -21.67 -27.51 3.31
CA GLY A 3 -21.33 -26.14 2.88
C GLY A 3 -20.09 -25.53 3.54
N ARG A 4 -19.83 -25.83 4.82
CA ARG A 4 -18.72 -25.22 5.57
C ARG A 4 -17.34 -25.71 5.09
N GLY A 5 -17.23 -26.97 4.65
CA GLY A 5 -15.99 -27.54 4.13
C GLY A 5 -15.63 -27.08 2.71
N ALA A 6 -16.62 -26.92 1.83
CA ALA A 6 -16.40 -26.38 0.49
C ALA A 6 -16.00 -24.89 0.52
N TYR A 7 -16.63 -24.10 1.40
CA TYR A 7 -16.27 -22.71 1.64
C TYR A 7 -14.83 -22.56 2.15
N ALA A 8 -14.45 -23.34 3.17
CA ALA A 8 -13.09 -23.32 3.71
C ALA A 8 -12.02 -23.68 2.64
N LYS A 9 -12.29 -24.68 1.80
CA LYS A 9 -11.40 -25.03 0.67
C LYS A 9 -11.29 -23.90 -0.36
N GLY A 10 -12.40 -23.22 -0.66
CA GLY A 10 -12.42 -22.08 -1.58
C GLY A 10 -11.60 -20.89 -1.05
N VAL A 11 -11.75 -20.55 0.23
CA VAL A 11 -10.96 -19.49 0.88
C VAL A 11 -9.47 -19.83 0.90
N ALA A 12 -9.11 -21.07 1.26
CA ALA A 12 -7.72 -21.51 1.25
C ALA A 12 -7.08 -21.40 -0.14
N ARG A 13 -7.80 -21.83 -1.19
CA ARG A 13 -7.32 -21.71 -2.57
C ARG A 13 -7.18 -20.26 -3.02
N ARG A 14 -8.12 -19.39 -2.61
CA ARG A 14 -8.05 -17.95 -2.90
C ARG A 14 -6.79 -17.32 -2.30
N GLU A 15 -6.50 -17.61 -1.03
CA GLU A 15 -5.29 -17.10 -0.36
C GLU A 15 -4.00 -17.69 -0.98
N GLU A 16 -4.00 -18.96 -1.40
CA GLU A 16 -2.86 -19.57 -2.11
C GLU A 16 -2.56 -18.86 -3.44
N ILE A 17 -3.60 -18.50 -4.20
CA ILE A 17 -3.45 -17.71 -5.44
C ILE A 17 -2.83 -16.35 -5.13
N ILE A 18 -3.33 -15.63 -4.11
CA ILE A 18 -2.80 -14.32 -3.71
C ILE A 18 -1.34 -14.44 -3.25
N ALA A 19 -1.03 -15.41 -2.41
CA ALA A 19 0.31 -15.65 -1.89
C ALA A 19 1.29 -15.97 -3.03
N THR A 20 0.87 -16.78 -4.01
CA THR A 20 1.69 -17.10 -5.18
C THR A 20 1.91 -15.89 -6.06
N ALA A 21 0.85 -15.12 -6.35
CA ALA A 21 0.97 -13.89 -7.12
C ALA A 21 1.92 -12.89 -6.45
N LEU A 22 1.84 -12.70 -5.13
CA LEU A 22 2.76 -11.85 -4.37
C LEU A 22 4.22 -12.30 -4.51
N ARG A 23 4.50 -13.60 -4.37
CA ARG A 23 5.86 -14.13 -4.54
C ARG A 23 6.37 -13.93 -5.96
N THR A 24 5.57 -14.28 -6.96
CA THR A 24 5.95 -14.11 -8.38
C THR A 24 6.24 -12.65 -8.71
N LEU A 25 5.45 -11.71 -8.19
CA LEU A 25 5.69 -10.27 -8.37
C LEU A 25 6.96 -9.79 -7.68
N ALA A 26 7.23 -10.25 -6.46
CA ALA A 26 8.44 -9.92 -5.73
C ALA A 26 9.70 -10.44 -6.45
N GLU A 27 9.66 -11.67 -6.99
CA GLU A 27 10.80 -12.32 -7.62
C GLU A 27 11.03 -11.90 -9.08
N ARG A 28 9.95 -11.77 -9.87
CA ARG A 28 10.04 -11.58 -11.34
C ARG A 28 9.68 -10.16 -11.78
N GLY A 29 9.14 -9.34 -10.89
CA GLY A 29 8.67 -7.99 -11.16
C GLY A 29 7.30 -7.95 -11.86
N TYR A 30 6.67 -6.76 -11.84
CA TYR A 30 5.33 -6.54 -12.39
C TYR A 30 5.24 -6.84 -13.89
N ARG A 31 6.19 -6.34 -14.70
CA ARG A 31 6.18 -6.50 -16.17
C ARG A 31 6.20 -7.95 -16.64
N ASN A 32 6.84 -8.85 -15.89
CA ASN A 32 6.95 -10.26 -16.24
C ASN A 32 5.86 -11.13 -15.60
N THR A 33 4.96 -10.54 -14.80
CA THR A 33 3.92 -11.28 -14.09
C THR A 33 2.57 -11.12 -14.75
N SER A 34 2.25 -12.06 -15.64
CA SER A 34 0.92 -12.19 -16.25
C SER A 34 0.04 -13.17 -15.47
N LEU A 35 -1.28 -13.11 -15.67
CA LEU A 35 -2.22 -14.10 -15.15
C LEU A 35 -1.83 -15.54 -15.55
N ARG A 36 -1.29 -15.70 -16.78
CA ARG A 36 -0.77 -16.98 -17.27
C ARG A 36 0.48 -17.45 -16.52
N ALA A 37 1.37 -16.53 -16.15
CA ALA A 37 2.56 -16.85 -15.36
C ALA A 37 2.17 -17.32 -13.96
N ILE A 38 1.24 -16.63 -13.29
CA ILE A 38 0.71 -17.02 -11.98
C ILE A 38 0.01 -18.38 -12.05
N ALA A 39 -0.83 -18.60 -13.07
CA ALA A 39 -1.51 -19.89 -13.26
C ALA A 39 -0.53 -21.04 -13.45
N ARG A 40 0.53 -20.83 -14.25
CA ARG A 40 1.59 -21.81 -14.46
C ARG A 40 2.30 -22.20 -13.17
N GLU A 41 2.61 -21.22 -12.32
CA GLU A 41 3.26 -21.46 -11.02
C GLU A 41 2.41 -22.33 -10.08
N LEU A 42 1.07 -22.24 -10.22
CA LEU A 42 0.11 -23.04 -9.46
C LEU A 42 -0.25 -24.38 -10.12
N GLY A 43 0.29 -24.68 -11.32
CA GLY A 43 -0.16 -25.82 -12.11
C GLY A 43 -1.61 -25.71 -12.57
N LEU A 44 -2.13 -24.49 -12.71
CA LEU A 44 -3.52 -24.19 -13.06
C LEU A 44 -3.63 -23.58 -14.46
N GLN A 45 -4.85 -23.61 -15.00
CA GLN A 45 -5.23 -22.81 -16.16
C GLN A 45 -5.67 -21.40 -15.71
N PRO A 46 -5.48 -20.35 -16.53
CA PRO A 46 -5.93 -19.00 -16.19
C PRO A 46 -7.42 -18.92 -15.84
N ALA A 47 -8.25 -19.71 -16.52
CA ALA A 47 -9.69 -19.80 -16.24
C ALA A 47 -9.99 -20.26 -14.81
N HIS A 48 -9.15 -21.14 -14.22
CA HIS A 48 -9.30 -21.53 -12.82
C HIS A 48 -9.02 -20.38 -11.87
N ILE A 49 -8.06 -19.49 -12.16
CA ILE A 49 -7.87 -18.28 -11.36
C ILE A 49 -9.08 -17.37 -11.50
N LEU A 50 -9.62 -17.22 -12.72
CA LEU A 50 -10.78 -16.36 -12.97
C LEU A 50 -12.06 -16.84 -12.28
N HIS A 51 -12.14 -18.13 -11.93
CA HIS A 51 -13.20 -18.64 -11.07
C HIS A 51 -13.17 -18.02 -9.66
N TYR A 52 -11.99 -17.73 -9.13
CA TYR A 52 -11.83 -17.08 -7.83
C TYR A 52 -11.80 -15.55 -7.92
N PHE A 53 -11.35 -15.00 -9.04
CA PHE A 53 -11.23 -13.56 -9.26
C PHE A 53 -11.92 -13.19 -10.58
N PRO A 54 -13.02 -12.43 -10.55
CA PRO A 54 -13.81 -12.19 -11.76
C PRO A 54 -13.05 -11.44 -12.85
N SER A 55 -11.93 -10.81 -12.52
CA SER A 55 -11.00 -10.21 -13.49
C SER A 55 -9.57 -10.21 -12.98
N ARG A 56 -8.62 -9.84 -13.87
CA ARG A 56 -7.21 -9.63 -13.50
C ARG A 56 -7.11 -8.50 -12.47
N GLU A 57 -7.86 -7.43 -12.64
CA GLU A 57 -7.86 -6.27 -11.76
C GLU A 57 -8.29 -6.67 -10.35
N LYS A 58 -9.32 -7.52 -10.19
CA LYS A 58 -9.71 -8.04 -8.87
C LYS A 58 -8.67 -8.93 -8.21
N LEU A 59 -7.84 -9.63 -9.01
CA LEU A 59 -6.67 -10.31 -8.47
C LEU A 59 -5.62 -9.30 -7.98
N LEU A 60 -5.32 -8.27 -8.78
CA LEU A 60 -4.34 -7.26 -8.42
C LEU A 60 -4.76 -6.44 -7.19
N GLU A 61 -6.03 -6.06 -7.06
CA GLU A 61 -6.58 -5.41 -5.86
C GLU A 61 -6.33 -6.26 -4.60
N ALA A 62 -6.57 -7.57 -4.69
CA ALA A 62 -6.34 -8.50 -3.58
C ALA A 62 -4.84 -8.67 -3.27
N VAL A 63 -3.99 -8.66 -4.28
CA VAL A 63 -2.53 -8.69 -4.13
C VAL A 63 -2.05 -7.41 -3.42
N VAL A 64 -2.47 -6.22 -3.86
CA VAL A 64 -2.13 -4.94 -3.19
C VAL A 64 -2.60 -4.96 -1.74
N THR A 65 -3.83 -5.42 -1.48
CA THR A 65 -4.37 -5.53 -0.11
C THR A 65 -3.52 -6.44 0.77
N ALA A 66 -3.09 -7.59 0.23
CA ALA A 66 -2.28 -8.53 0.97
C ALA A 66 -0.83 -8.05 1.15
N TRP A 67 -0.30 -7.26 0.20
CA TRP A 67 0.97 -6.56 0.35
C TRP A 67 0.90 -5.50 1.46
N ASP A 68 -0.12 -4.63 1.44
CA ASP A 68 -0.37 -3.63 2.50
C ASP A 68 -0.42 -4.30 3.89
N ARG A 69 -1.15 -5.42 4.00
CA ARG A 69 -1.26 -6.19 5.25
C ARG A 69 0.10 -6.75 5.73
N ARG A 70 0.94 -7.23 4.81
CA ARG A 70 2.29 -7.75 5.14
C ARG A 70 3.23 -6.63 5.56
N ALA A 71 3.23 -5.51 4.83
CA ALA A 71 4.02 -4.34 5.18
C ALA A 71 3.60 -3.79 6.55
N TRP A 72 2.29 -3.69 6.81
CA TRP A 72 1.77 -3.30 8.12
C TRP A 72 2.26 -4.22 9.25
N ALA A 73 2.16 -5.54 9.07
CA ALA A 73 2.63 -6.50 10.04
C ALA A 73 4.15 -6.40 10.30
N ALA A 74 4.94 -6.14 9.25
CA ALA A 74 6.38 -5.92 9.38
C ALA A 74 6.70 -4.64 10.18
N GLY A 75 5.99 -3.54 9.91
CA GLY A 75 6.12 -2.31 10.70
C GLY A 75 5.76 -2.53 12.17
N VAL A 76 4.63 -3.18 12.45
CA VAL A 76 4.21 -3.50 13.83
C VAL A 76 5.24 -4.37 14.54
N ALA A 77 5.85 -5.35 13.85
CA ALA A 77 6.90 -6.17 14.41
C ALA A 77 8.19 -5.38 14.70
N ALA A 78 8.47 -4.32 13.93
CA ALA A 78 9.67 -3.50 14.08
C ALA A 78 9.57 -2.49 15.23
N VAL A 79 8.42 -1.83 15.41
CA VAL A 79 8.28 -0.71 16.37
C VAL A 79 7.23 -0.92 17.47
N GLY A 80 6.37 -1.94 17.34
CA GLY A 80 5.32 -2.26 18.31
C GLY A 80 3.90 -1.99 17.80
N ALA A 81 2.92 -2.68 18.38
CA ALA A 81 1.52 -2.63 17.96
C ALA A 81 0.76 -1.39 18.46
N ASP A 82 1.26 -0.74 19.52
CA ASP A 82 0.66 0.46 20.11
C ASP A 82 1.11 1.74 19.39
N GLU A 83 2.06 1.63 18.46
CA GLU A 83 2.57 2.75 17.69
C GLU A 83 1.62 3.19 16.58
N GLY A 84 1.63 4.49 16.32
CA GLY A 84 0.83 5.11 15.27
C GLY A 84 1.41 4.91 13.87
N ILE A 85 0.57 5.10 12.84
CA ILE A 85 1.00 4.93 11.44
C ILE A 85 2.21 5.82 11.09
N LEU A 86 2.38 6.99 11.67
CA LEU A 86 3.55 7.85 11.39
C LEU A 86 4.86 7.28 11.94
N THR A 87 4.82 6.40 12.95
CA THR A 87 5.99 5.63 13.39
C THR A 87 6.18 4.39 12.52
N LEU A 88 5.08 3.74 12.11
CA LEU A 88 5.12 2.51 11.32
C LEU A 88 5.56 2.74 9.87
N TRP A 89 5.16 3.85 9.25
CA TRP A 89 5.25 4.05 7.81
C TRP A 89 6.68 4.02 7.26
N PRO A 90 7.69 4.64 7.90
CA PRO A 90 9.09 4.48 7.48
C PRO A 90 9.53 3.01 7.39
N GLU A 91 9.11 2.18 8.34
CA GLU A 91 9.42 0.73 8.34
C GLU A 91 8.64 -0.03 7.25
N LEU A 92 7.41 0.38 6.94
CA LEU A 92 6.67 -0.14 5.77
C LEU A 92 7.42 0.17 4.48
N VAL A 93 7.91 1.41 4.31
CA VAL A 93 8.70 1.82 3.15
C VAL A 93 10.03 1.08 3.10
N ARG A 94 10.71 0.91 4.25
CA ARG A 94 11.95 0.14 4.37
C ARG A 94 11.76 -1.31 3.96
N HIS A 95 10.64 -1.94 4.34
CA HIS A 95 10.31 -3.29 3.87
C HIS A 95 10.10 -3.32 2.35
N ASN A 96 9.46 -2.29 1.80
CA ASN A 96 9.11 -2.21 0.39
C ASN A 96 10.32 -2.05 -0.54
N THR A 97 11.45 -1.48 -0.07
CA THR A 97 12.68 -1.40 -0.87
C THR A 97 13.21 -2.79 -1.24
N GLY A 98 12.92 -3.82 -0.43
CA GLY A 98 13.26 -5.22 -0.71
C GLY A 98 12.36 -5.91 -1.74
N VAL A 99 11.27 -5.27 -2.17
CA VAL A 99 10.30 -5.85 -3.11
C VAL A 99 9.90 -4.87 -4.24
N PRO A 100 10.85 -4.45 -5.10
CA PRO A 100 10.60 -3.44 -6.14
C PRO A 100 9.43 -3.79 -7.09
N GLY A 101 9.20 -5.08 -7.32
CA GLY A 101 8.11 -5.56 -8.17
C GLY A 101 6.71 -5.22 -7.63
N LEU A 102 6.54 -5.15 -6.31
CA LEU A 102 5.26 -4.79 -5.68
C LEU A 102 5.05 -3.27 -5.67
N VAL A 103 6.12 -2.50 -5.45
CA VAL A 103 6.09 -1.04 -5.60
C VAL A 103 5.70 -0.66 -7.03
N HIS A 104 6.34 -1.29 -8.03
CA HIS A 104 5.99 -1.08 -9.43
C HIS A 104 4.53 -1.47 -9.74
N LEU A 105 4.06 -2.62 -9.25
CA LEU A 105 2.65 -3.00 -9.40
C LEU A 105 1.74 -1.88 -8.90
N TYR A 106 1.96 -1.39 -7.68
CA TYR A 106 1.11 -0.36 -7.10
C TYR A 106 1.16 0.94 -7.90
N THR A 107 2.36 1.47 -8.20
CA THR A 107 2.52 2.74 -8.91
C THR A 107 1.86 2.69 -10.29
N ALA A 108 2.07 1.61 -11.06
CA ALA A 108 1.46 1.46 -12.38
C ALA A 108 -0.07 1.28 -12.28
N PHE A 109 -0.54 0.46 -11.35
CA PHE A 109 -1.96 0.17 -11.21
C PHE A 109 -2.76 1.37 -10.67
N ALA A 110 -2.16 2.17 -9.80
CA ALA A 110 -2.73 3.45 -9.35
C ALA A 110 -2.86 4.43 -10.52
N ALA A 111 -1.84 4.52 -11.38
CA ALA A 111 -1.89 5.36 -12.58
C ALA A 111 -2.94 4.88 -13.60
N GLU A 112 -3.05 3.57 -13.83
CA GLU A 112 -4.11 2.97 -14.65
C GLU A 112 -5.51 3.30 -14.08
N ALA A 113 -5.68 3.20 -12.77
CA ALA A 113 -6.94 3.50 -12.10
C ALA A 113 -7.32 4.99 -12.09
N ALA A 114 -6.34 5.88 -12.26
CA ALA A 114 -6.58 7.32 -12.41
C ALA A 114 -7.16 7.68 -13.78
N ALA A 115 -6.99 6.83 -14.79
CA ALA A 115 -7.68 6.98 -16.07
C ALA A 115 -9.19 6.78 -15.88
N GLY A 116 -10.01 7.63 -16.50
CA GLY A 116 -11.47 7.56 -16.37
C GLY A 116 -12.04 6.19 -16.76
N GLY A 117 -12.98 5.68 -15.96
CA GLY A 117 -13.70 4.43 -16.23
C GLY A 117 -12.99 3.14 -15.83
N HIS A 118 -11.82 3.20 -15.18
CA HIS A 118 -11.10 1.99 -14.77
C HIS A 118 -11.86 1.19 -13.68
N PRO A 119 -11.99 -0.15 -13.79
CA PRO A 119 -12.75 -0.99 -12.85
C PRO A 119 -12.29 -0.95 -11.39
N SER A 120 -11.02 -0.62 -11.15
CA SER A 120 -10.42 -0.52 -9.81
C SER A 120 -10.37 0.89 -9.23
N ARG A 121 -11.04 1.86 -9.86
CA ARG A 121 -11.09 3.23 -9.34
C ARG A 121 -11.58 3.30 -7.89
N GLU A 122 -12.69 2.63 -7.59
CA GLU A 122 -13.28 2.59 -6.24
C GLU A 122 -12.36 1.91 -5.21
N PHE A 123 -11.56 0.93 -5.64
CA PHE A 123 -10.57 0.30 -4.77
C PHE A 123 -9.51 1.32 -4.30
N PHE A 124 -8.97 2.12 -5.23
CA PHE A 124 -7.97 3.13 -4.90
C PHE A 124 -8.55 4.31 -4.10
N LEU A 125 -9.77 4.76 -4.41
CA LEU A 125 -10.46 5.77 -3.59
C LEU A 125 -10.58 5.31 -2.14
N GLY A 126 -11.15 4.12 -1.92
CA GLY A 126 -11.28 3.57 -0.58
C GLY A 126 -9.94 3.34 0.11
N ARG A 127 -8.89 2.98 -0.64
CA ARG A 127 -7.52 2.85 -0.09
C ARG A 127 -6.98 4.21 0.38
N PHE A 128 -7.08 5.25 -0.44
CA PHE A 128 -6.63 6.59 -0.07
C PHE A 128 -7.41 7.13 1.14
N GLU A 129 -8.73 6.90 1.20
CA GLU A 129 -9.55 7.28 2.35
C GLU A 129 -9.10 6.58 3.63
N ARG A 130 -8.87 5.26 3.60
CA ARG A 130 -8.38 4.50 4.76
C ARG A 130 -7.02 4.99 5.25
N VAL A 131 -6.06 5.14 4.33
CA VAL A 131 -4.70 5.60 4.68
C VAL A 131 -4.76 7.02 5.25
N ARG A 132 -5.52 7.92 4.62
CA ARG A 132 -5.71 9.29 5.12
C ARG A 132 -6.37 9.32 6.49
N GLY A 133 -7.36 8.48 6.75
CA GLY A 133 -8.00 8.35 8.06
C GLY A 133 -6.99 7.99 9.15
N HIS A 134 -6.21 6.92 8.95
CA HIS A 134 -5.18 6.52 9.91
C HIS A 134 -4.14 7.62 10.19
N LEU A 135 -3.75 8.36 9.14
CA LEU A 135 -2.80 9.48 9.28
C LEU A 135 -3.40 10.63 10.08
N VAL A 136 -4.63 11.04 9.74
CA VAL A 136 -5.33 12.10 10.48
C VAL A 136 -5.46 11.72 11.95
N ASP A 137 -5.90 10.50 12.25
CA ASP A 137 -6.05 10.02 13.62
C ASP A 137 -4.71 10.07 14.38
N ASP A 138 -3.60 9.68 13.74
CA ASP A 138 -2.29 9.71 14.39
C ASP A 138 -1.73 11.12 14.57
N ILE A 139 -1.97 12.01 13.59
CA ILE A 139 -1.62 13.43 13.71
C ILE A 139 -2.40 14.06 14.87
N GLU A 140 -3.71 13.81 14.99
CA GLU A 140 -4.53 14.34 16.08
C GLU A 140 -4.11 13.79 17.44
N ARG A 141 -3.74 12.51 17.54
CA ARG A 141 -3.14 11.97 18.79
C ARG A 141 -1.83 12.66 19.16
N ARG A 142 -0.97 12.95 18.18
CA ARG A 142 0.30 13.67 18.40
C ARG A 142 0.08 15.13 18.77
N LYS A 143 -0.92 15.80 18.19
CA LYS A 143 -1.36 17.15 18.60
C LYS A 143 -1.85 17.17 20.05
N ALA A 144 -2.71 16.22 20.43
CA ALA A 144 -3.20 16.08 21.81
C ALA A 144 -2.07 15.82 22.82
N ALA A 145 -1.01 15.13 22.40
CA ALA A 145 0.19 14.88 23.19
C ALA A 145 1.21 16.03 23.17
N GLY A 146 0.92 17.16 22.50
CA GLY A 146 1.84 18.30 22.38
C GLY A 146 3.06 18.03 21.49
N ARG A 147 3.06 16.95 20.70
CA ARG A 147 4.14 16.59 19.78
C ARG A 147 4.07 17.32 18.44
N TYR A 148 2.86 17.73 18.03
CA TYR A 148 2.62 18.53 16.83
C TYR A 148 1.85 19.82 17.15
N PRO A 149 2.00 20.88 16.34
CA PRO A 149 1.30 22.14 16.55
C PRO A 149 -0.23 21.96 16.53
N PRO A 150 -0.99 22.53 17.49
CA PRO A 150 -2.45 22.39 17.54
C PRO A 150 -3.14 22.96 16.29
N GLU A 151 -2.53 23.96 15.64
CA GLU A 151 -3.02 24.59 14.41
C GLU A 151 -2.72 23.80 13.12
N LEU A 152 -1.96 22.70 13.20
CA LEU A 152 -1.67 21.87 12.04
C LEU A 152 -2.98 21.30 11.45
N ASP A 153 -3.19 21.55 10.16
CA ASP A 153 -4.27 20.94 9.39
C ASP A 153 -3.92 19.48 9.06
N SER A 154 -4.47 18.57 9.86
CA SER A 154 -4.19 17.13 9.79
C SER A 154 -4.60 16.51 8.45
N ALA A 155 -5.69 16.99 7.84
CA ALA A 155 -6.16 16.46 6.56
C ALA A 155 -5.21 16.85 5.42
N ARG A 156 -4.75 18.11 5.41
CA ARG A 156 -3.76 18.58 4.43
C ARG A 156 -2.39 17.95 4.65
N ALA A 157 -1.95 17.80 5.89
CA ALA A 157 -0.69 17.12 6.22
C ALA A 157 -0.71 15.66 5.76
N ALA A 158 -1.77 14.91 6.07
CA ALA A 158 -1.95 13.53 5.61
C ALA A 158 -1.97 13.44 4.07
N GLY A 159 -2.68 14.34 3.40
CA GLY A 159 -2.68 14.40 1.93
C GLY A 159 -1.30 14.66 1.34
N SER A 160 -0.52 15.54 1.96
CA SER A 160 0.85 15.87 1.52
C SER A 160 1.82 14.71 1.72
N LEU A 161 1.73 13.99 2.84
CA LEU A 161 2.53 12.79 3.09
C LEU A 161 2.22 11.66 2.10
N ILE A 162 0.94 11.43 1.78
CA ILE A 162 0.55 10.45 0.76
C ILE A 162 1.15 10.82 -0.60
N ALA A 163 1.00 12.07 -1.03
CA ALA A 163 1.53 12.55 -2.29
C ALA A 163 3.07 12.44 -2.36
N LEU A 164 3.75 12.80 -1.27
CA LEU A 164 5.19 12.64 -1.15
C LEU A 164 5.60 11.17 -1.27
N SER A 165 4.98 10.28 -0.48
CA SER A 165 5.27 8.83 -0.51
C SER A 165 5.07 8.24 -1.91
N ASP A 166 3.95 8.52 -2.57
CA ASP A 166 3.69 8.01 -3.92
C ASP A 166 4.70 8.57 -4.94
N GLY A 167 5.09 9.85 -4.80
CA GLY A 167 6.12 10.48 -5.62
C GLY A 167 7.52 9.91 -5.40
N LEU A 168 7.89 9.59 -4.15
CA LEU A 168 9.15 8.95 -3.79
C LEU A 168 9.23 7.54 -4.38
N GLN A 169 8.14 6.77 -4.33
CA GLN A 169 8.07 5.45 -4.96
C GLN A 169 8.32 5.51 -6.46
N LEU A 170 7.68 6.45 -7.16
CA LEU A 170 7.88 6.65 -8.59
C LEU A 170 9.34 7.02 -8.89
N GLN A 171 9.93 7.95 -8.14
CA GLN A 171 11.31 8.39 -8.32
C GLN A 171 12.31 7.26 -8.03
N TRP A 172 12.10 6.49 -6.96
CA TRP A 172 12.95 5.36 -6.62
C TRP A 172 12.90 4.23 -7.66
N LEU A 173 11.74 4.00 -8.28
CA LEU A 173 11.63 3.05 -9.40
C LEU A 173 12.44 3.50 -10.63
N ILE A 174 12.72 4.80 -10.78
CA ILE A 174 13.54 5.37 -11.86
C ILE A 174 15.01 5.41 -11.45
N ASP A 175 15.31 5.85 -10.24
CA ASP A 175 16.65 5.95 -9.66
C ASP A 175 16.67 5.31 -8.26
N PRO A 176 17.17 4.06 -8.13
CA PRO A 176 17.23 3.35 -6.85
C PRO A 176 18.09 4.02 -5.77
N ARG A 177 18.84 5.09 -6.11
CA ARG A 177 19.61 5.88 -5.14
C ARG A 177 18.75 6.82 -4.31
N VAL A 178 17.49 7.04 -4.69
CA VAL A 178 16.54 7.84 -3.90
C VAL A 178 16.26 7.13 -2.57
N ASP A 179 16.57 7.78 -1.45
CA ASP A 179 16.30 7.24 -0.12
C ASP A 179 14.86 7.57 0.29
N MET A 180 13.91 6.75 -0.15
CA MET A 180 12.49 6.93 0.18
C MET A 180 12.22 6.98 1.69
N VAL A 181 13.03 6.29 2.50
CA VAL A 181 12.80 6.20 3.94
C VAL A 181 13.24 7.49 4.60
N ALA A 182 14.46 7.96 4.32
CA ALA A 182 14.97 9.20 4.88
C ALA A 182 14.11 10.41 4.49
N GLU A 183 13.66 10.49 3.22
CA GLU A 183 12.81 11.58 2.75
C GLU A 183 11.42 11.57 3.43
N LEU A 184 10.86 10.38 3.67
CA LEU A 184 9.59 10.26 4.39
C LEU A 184 9.74 10.62 5.87
N GLU A 185 10.78 10.12 6.54
CA GLU A 185 11.10 10.45 7.94
C GLU A 185 11.26 11.96 8.11
N GLN A 186 12.05 12.60 7.24
CA GLN A 186 12.25 14.04 7.25
C GLN A 186 10.93 14.82 7.09
N ALA A 187 10.04 14.37 6.21
CA ALA A 187 8.75 15.00 6.02
C ALA A 187 7.80 14.83 7.22
N ILE A 188 7.84 13.67 7.88
CA ILE A 188 7.07 13.41 9.11
C ILE A 188 7.59 14.28 10.26
N ASP A 189 8.91 14.40 10.41
CA ASP A 189 9.55 15.24 11.42
C ASP A 189 9.26 16.72 11.18
N ALA A 190 9.24 17.15 9.91
CA ALA A 190 8.92 18.52 9.55
C ALA A 190 7.53 18.94 10.07
N LEU A 191 6.56 18.03 10.16
CA LEU A 191 5.23 18.35 10.71
C LEU A 191 5.26 18.88 12.14
N ALA A 192 6.30 18.57 12.93
CA ALA A 192 6.46 19.09 14.28
C ALA A 192 6.86 20.57 14.34
N VAL A 193 7.43 21.09 13.25
CA VAL A 193 7.99 22.46 13.17
C VAL A 193 7.30 23.33 12.13
N VAL A 194 6.33 22.79 11.38
CA VAL A 194 5.53 23.55 10.42
C VAL A 194 4.65 24.55 11.18
N HIS A 195 5.09 25.80 11.19
CA HIS A 195 4.22 26.92 11.53
C HIS A 195 3.34 27.26 10.33
N PRO A 196 2.10 27.73 10.55
CA PRO A 196 1.25 28.19 9.46
C PRO A 196 2.01 29.24 8.66
N LEU A 197 2.11 29.03 7.34
CA LEU A 197 2.52 30.08 6.43
C LEU A 197 1.57 31.25 6.67
N ARG A 198 2.04 32.29 7.38
CA ARG A 198 1.30 33.53 7.56
C ARG A 198 0.83 33.94 6.17
N GLY A 199 -0.48 33.95 5.97
CA GLY A 199 -1.08 34.31 4.69
C GLY A 199 -0.44 35.60 4.22
N ARG A 200 0.19 35.58 3.03
CA ARG A 200 0.38 36.82 2.30
C ARG A 200 -1.02 37.28 1.93
N SER A 201 -1.28 38.50 2.35
CA SER A 201 -2.53 39.26 2.33
C SER A 201 -3.27 39.18 1.00
#